data_AF-A0A959USU8-F1
#
_entry.id   AF-A0A959USU8-F1
#
_cell.length_a   1.000
_cell.length_b   1.000
_cell.length_c   1.000
_cell.angle_alpha   90.00
_cell.angle_beta   90.00
_cell.angle_gamma   90.00
#
_symmetry.space_group_name_H-M   'P 1'
#
loop_
_entity.id
_entity.type
_entity.pdbx_description
1 polymer ?
#
loop_
_entity_poly.entity_id
_entity_poly.type
_entity_poly.pdbx_seq_one_letter_code
_entity_poly.pdbx_strand_id
1 'polypeptide(L)'
;MLSLVLSVAALRWWMLMAGPLPGLEGLPLFDPALFAASALLPSLGDLLVNALLLLVLAATAHHLLGRGPVDQERPREAWGWATVLLALGAWTNGVLIGIVNDSSVDLDLYHVQSFDRYSWLALAGMGTLLGAWTLFAHTGVRRHAATITFRRTGVGLLLLITVHLVVLHLAGVRDTVLMVWPLPPVVLLAALDRRPRMAPG
;
A
#
# COMPACT_ATOMS: atom_id res chain seq x y z
N MET A 1 -6.39 1.52 -17.85
CA MET A 1 -6.02 1.06 -16.48
C MET A 1 -5.73 -0.42 -16.43
N LEU A 2 -6.61 -1.31 -16.90
CA LEU A 2 -6.32 -2.75 -16.93
C LEU A 2 -5.03 -3.06 -17.71
N SER A 3 -4.84 -2.43 -18.88
CA SER A 3 -3.58 -2.53 -19.64
C SER A 3 -2.35 -2.10 -18.83
N LEU A 4 -2.40 -0.95 -18.16
CA LEU A 4 -1.30 -0.44 -17.32
C LEU A 4 -0.99 -1.39 -16.15
N VAL A 5 -2.03 -1.88 -15.46
CA VAL A 5 -1.88 -2.84 -14.35
C VAL A 5 -1.28 -4.15 -14.84
N LEU A 6 -1.75 -4.66 -15.99
CA LEU A 6 -1.19 -5.86 -16.61
C LEU A 6 0.24 -5.64 -17.08
N SER A 7 0.57 -4.48 -17.62
CA SER A 7 1.93 -4.12 -18.03
C SER A 7 2.88 -4.06 -16.84
N VAL A 8 2.45 -3.47 -15.71
CA VAL A 8 3.28 -3.43 -14.48
C VAL A 8 3.39 -4.82 -13.86
N ALA A 9 2.32 -5.60 -13.82
CA ALA A 9 2.35 -6.98 -13.32
C ALA A 9 3.24 -7.88 -14.19
N ALA A 10 3.17 -7.75 -15.52
CA ALA A 10 4.02 -8.47 -16.45
C ALA A 10 5.48 -8.05 -16.33
N LEU A 11 5.75 -6.74 -16.19
CA LEU A 11 7.10 -6.22 -15.94
C LEU A 11 7.66 -6.78 -14.63
N ARG A 12 6.85 -6.83 -13.56
CA ARG A 12 7.28 -7.41 -12.28
C ARG A 12 7.51 -8.91 -12.38
N TRP A 13 6.60 -9.64 -13.02
CA TRP A 13 6.76 -11.08 -13.25
C TRP A 13 8.04 -11.38 -14.03
N TRP A 14 8.31 -10.58 -15.06
CA TRP A 14 9.54 -10.67 -15.83
C TRP A 14 10.78 -10.38 -14.98
N MET A 15 10.77 -9.34 -14.14
CA MET A 15 11.89 -9.02 -13.24
C MET A 15 12.13 -10.12 -12.19
N LEU A 16 11.07 -10.75 -11.67
CA LEU A 16 11.20 -11.87 -10.72
C LEU A 16 11.83 -13.11 -11.38
N MET A 17 11.49 -13.38 -12.64
CA MET A 17 12.01 -14.53 -13.39
C MET A 17 13.42 -14.27 -13.95
N ALA A 18 13.72 -13.02 -14.33
CA ALA A 18 15.00 -12.64 -14.90
C ALA A 18 16.10 -12.45 -13.85
N GLY A 19 15.74 -12.32 -12.57
CA GLY A 19 16.68 -11.91 -11.53
C GLY A 19 17.00 -10.41 -11.59
N PRO A 20 18.01 -9.93 -10.83
CA PRO A 20 18.45 -8.55 -10.92
C PRO A 20 18.81 -8.19 -12.36
N LEU A 21 18.55 -6.95 -12.79
CA LEU A 21 18.92 -6.52 -14.14
C LEU A 21 20.43 -6.70 -14.35
N PRO A 22 20.88 -7.24 -15.51
CA PRO A 22 22.29 -7.44 -15.80
C PRO A 22 23.09 -6.14 -15.57
N GLY A 23 24.08 -6.19 -14.68
CA GLY A 23 24.88 -5.02 -14.26
C GLY A 23 24.50 -4.38 -12.93
N LEU A 24 23.36 -4.74 -12.32
CA LEU A 24 22.98 -4.34 -10.96
C LEU A 24 23.31 -5.41 -9.90
N GLU A 25 23.65 -6.62 -10.32
CA GLU A 25 23.94 -7.79 -9.46
C GLU A 25 25.10 -7.57 -8.48
N GLY A 26 26.04 -6.66 -8.79
CA GLY A 26 27.17 -6.34 -7.91
C GLY A 26 26.92 -5.15 -6.97
N LEU A 27 25.75 -4.51 -7.03
CA LEU A 27 25.44 -3.37 -6.17
C LEU A 27 24.89 -3.87 -4.82
N PRO A 28 25.39 -3.34 -3.69
CA PRO A 28 24.90 -3.74 -2.37
C PRO A 28 23.39 -3.56 -2.20
N LEU A 29 22.79 -2.59 -2.90
CA LEU A 29 21.35 -2.32 -2.83
C LEU A 29 20.48 -3.52 -3.28
N PHE A 30 21.00 -4.35 -4.17
CA PHE A 30 20.33 -5.55 -4.68
C PHE A 30 20.81 -6.83 -4.00
N ASP A 31 21.69 -6.72 -3.00
CA ASP A 31 22.14 -7.84 -2.20
C ASP A 31 21.01 -8.29 -1.25
N PRO A 32 20.53 -9.54 -1.35
CA PRO A 32 19.50 -10.05 -0.45
C PRO A 32 19.95 -10.15 1.01
N ALA A 33 21.26 -10.16 1.29
CA ALA A 33 21.76 -10.12 2.66
C ALA A 33 21.45 -8.80 3.36
N LEU A 34 21.33 -7.69 2.61
CA LEU A 34 20.97 -6.38 3.17
C LEU A 34 19.48 -6.28 3.52
N PHE A 35 18.62 -7.01 2.82
CA PHE A 35 17.16 -6.92 2.97
C PHE A 35 16.53 -8.30 2.91
N ALA A 36 16.51 -9.01 4.04
CA ALA A 36 15.95 -10.35 4.13
C ALA A 36 14.45 -10.35 4.48
N ALA A 37 13.65 -9.47 3.86
CA ALA A 37 12.27 -9.25 4.30
C ALA A 37 11.24 -10.24 3.73
N SER A 38 11.36 -10.73 2.47
CA SER A 38 10.45 -11.76 1.91
C SER A 38 10.85 -12.31 0.53
N ALA A 39 10.30 -13.45 0.14
CA ALA A 39 10.41 -14.01 -1.21
C ALA A 39 9.85 -13.09 -2.34
N LEU A 40 8.97 -12.15 -1.99
CA LEU A 40 8.36 -11.21 -2.93
C LEU A 40 9.20 -9.93 -3.14
N LEU A 41 10.07 -9.61 -2.18
CA LEU A 41 10.93 -8.43 -2.15
C LEU A 41 12.28 -8.85 -1.57
N PRO A 42 13.12 -9.49 -2.39
CA PRO A 42 14.35 -10.11 -1.91
C PRO A 42 15.46 -9.10 -1.65
N SER A 43 15.33 -7.84 -2.09
CA SER A 43 16.35 -6.80 -1.89
C SER A 43 15.75 -5.43 -1.57
N LEU A 44 16.57 -4.52 -1.02
CA LEU A 44 16.17 -3.14 -0.74
C LEU A 44 15.91 -2.37 -2.05
N GLY A 45 16.68 -2.66 -3.09
CA GLY A 45 16.49 -2.14 -4.44
C GLY A 45 15.14 -2.56 -5.02
N ASP A 46 14.75 -3.81 -4.83
CA ASP A 46 13.41 -4.29 -5.22
C ASP A 46 12.31 -3.53 -4.51
N LEU A 47 12.44 -3.28 -3.20
CA LEU A 47 11.47 -2.48 -2.47
C LEU A 47 11.31 -1.10 -3.08
N LEU A 48 12.40 -0.38 -3.32
CA LEU A 48 12.37 0.97 -3.86
C LEU A 48 11.69 1.01 -5.24
N VAL A 49 12.07 0.10 -6.13
CA VAL A 49 11.48 0.02 -7.48
C VAL A 49 9.99 -0.28 -7.39
N ASN A 50 9.58 -1.27 -6.58
CA ASN A 50 8.17 -1.61 -6.43
C ASN A 50 7.36 -0.50 -5.78
N ALA A 51 7.88 0.14 -4.74
CA ALA A 51 7.22 1.25 -4.09
C ALA A 51 7.00 2.42 -5.07
N LEU A 52 8.01 2.75 -5.89
CA LEU A 52 7.89 3.77 -6.93
C LEU A 52 6.88 3.37 -8.02
N LEU A 53 6.89 2.13 -8.50
CA LEU A 53 5.91 1.65 -9.48
C LEU A 53 4.48 1.71 -8.93
N LEU A 54 4.28 1.27 -7.69
CA LEU A 54 2.99 1.38 -6.99
C LEU A 54 2.57 2.84 -6.83
N LEU A 55 3.51 3.73 -6.51
CA LEU A 55 3.23 5.16 -6.41
C LEU A 55 2.79 5.73 -7.76
N VAL A 56 3.49 5.41 -8.85
CA VAL A 56 3.11 5.84 -10.20
C VAL A 56 1.73 5.29 -10.58
N LEU A 57 1.45 4.02 -10.29
CA LEU A 57 0.13 3.42 -10.51
C LEU A 57 -0.96 4.13 -9.71
N ALA A 58 -0.73 4.38 -8.43
CA ALA A 58 -1.66 5.06 -7.54
C ALA A 58 -1.89 6.51 -7.98
N ALA A 59 -0.84 7.24 -8.35
CA ALA A 59 -0.92 8.60 -8.88
C ALA A 59 -1.65 8.65 -10.22
N THR A 60 -1.40 7.69 -11.12
CA THR A 60 -2.11 7.60 -12.40
C THR A 60 -3.59 7.27 -12.18
N ALA A 61 -3.90 6.33 -11.29
CA ALA A 61 -5.27 6.02 -10.90
C ALA A 61 -5.97 7.25 -10.31
N HIS A 62 -5.29 7.98 -9.43
CA HIS A 62 -5.80 9.21 -8.84
C HIS A 62 -6.07 10.29 -9.90
N HIS A 63 -5.15 10.47 -10.84
CA HIS A 63 -5.27 11.46 -11.91
C HIS A 63 -6.41 11.15 -12.88
N LEU A 64 -6.55 9.87 -13.29
CA LEU A 64 -7.54 9.43 -14.27
C LEU A 64 -8.93 9.23 -13.66
N LEU A 65 -9.01 8.58 -12.49
CA LEU A 65 -10.29 8.25 -11.86
C LEU A 65 -10.77 9.34 -10.90
N GLY A 66 -9.84 10.03 -10.23
CA GLY A 66 -10.18 11.06 -9.24
C GLY A 66 -10.72 12.37 -9.86
N ARG A 67 -10.73 12.51 -11.19
CA ARG A 67 -11.34 13.67 -11.88
C ARG A 67 -12.63 13.34 -12.62
N GLY A 68 -13.03 12.07 -12.69
CA GLY A 68 -14.28 11.65 -13.32
C GLY A 68 -15.50 12.01 -12.47
N PRO A 69 -16.71 12.01 -13.06
CA PRO A 69 -17.95 12.11 -12.29
C PRO A 69 -18.00 10.98 -11.25
N VAL A 70 -18.51 11.30 -10.06
CA VAL A 70 -18.69 10.31 -8.98
C VAL A 70 -19.78 9.34 -9.44
N ASP A 71 -19.40 8.08 -9.67
CA ASP A 71 -20.35 7.03 -10.04
C ASP A 71 -21.31 6.80 -8.87
N GLN A 72 -22.54 7.30 -9.02
CA GLN A 72 -23.62 6.98 -8.10
C GLN A 72 -24.07 5.54 -8.41
N GLU A 73 -24.06 4.68 -7.38
CA GLU A 73 -24.68 3.34 -7.34
C GLU A 73 -23.90 2.12 -7.84
N ARG A 74 -22.60 2.00 -7.51
CA ARG A 74 -21.83 0.76 -7.73
C ARG A 74 -21.31 0.12 -6.43
N PRO A 75 -22.20 -0.41 -5.55
CA PRO A 75 -21.80 -0.93 -4.24
C PRO A 75 -20.86 -2.14 -4.32
N ARG A 76 -20.99 -2.98 -5.36
CA ARG A 76 -20.09 -4.13 -5.58
C ARG A 76 -18.64 -3.68 -5.82
N GLU A 77 -18.46 -2.62 -6.60
CA GLU A 77 -17.12 -2.06 -6.85
C GLU A 77 -16.52 -1.45 -5.59
N ALA A 78 -17.34 -0.77 -4.77
CA ALA A 78 -16.90 -0.23 -3.48
C ALA A 78 -16.40 -1.32 -2.53
N TRP A 79 -17.11 -2.46 -2.44
CA TRP A 79 -16.66 -3.62 -1.64
C TRP A 79 -15.39 -4.26 -2.20
N GLY A 80 -15.28 -4.38 -3.52
CA GLY A 80 -14.06 -4.85 -4.18
C GLY A 80 -12.87 -3.95 -3.85
N TRP A 81 -13.05 -2.63 -3.95
CA TRP A 81 -12.05 -1.64 -3.57
C TRP A 81 -11.63 -1.74 -2.12
N ALA A 82 -12.58 -1.83 -1.19
CA ALA A 82 -12.29 -1.98 0.23
C ALA A 82 -11.50 -3.27 0.52
N THR A 83 -11.84 -4.37 -0.15
CA THR A 83 -11.13 -5.65 -0.02
C THR A 83 -9.68 -5.53 -0.51
N VAL A 84 -9.47 -4.94 -1.69
CA VAL A 84 -8.12 -4.73 -2.26
C VAL A 84 -7.30 -3.81 -1.34
N LEU A 85 -7.92 -2.77 -0.79
CA LEU A 85 -7.26 -1.81 0.08
C LEU A 85 -6.81 -2.42 1.41
N LEU A 86 -7.64 -3.29 2.02
CA LEU A 86 -7.27 -4.05 3.21
C LEU A 86 -6.14 -5.05 2.90
N ALA A 87 -6.24 -5.78 1.78
CA ALA A 87 -5.21 -6.71 1.36
C ALA A 87 -3.86 -6.01 1.11
N LEU A 88 -3.87 -4.86 0.41
CA LEU A 88 -2.69 -4.04 0.21
C LEU A 88 -2.15 -3.50 1.53
N GLY A 89 -3.02 -3.08 2.45
CA GLY A 89 -2.60 -2.60 3.78
C GLY A 89 -1.92 -3.69 4.60
N ALA A 90 -2.44 -4.92 4.56
CA ALA A 90 -1.83 -6.08 5.21
C ALA A 90 -0.49 -6.45 4.57
N TRP A 91 -0.39 -6.44 3.24
CA TRP A 91 0.86 -6.67 2.53
C TRP A 91 1.91 -5.59 2.85
N THR A 92 1.53 -4.31 2.78
CA THR A 92 2.41 -3.19 3.18
C THR A 92 2.91 -3.37 4.60
N ASN A 93 2.04 -3.73 5.55
CA ASN A 93 2.46 -3.99 6.92
C ASN A 93 3.47 -5.14 7.02
N GLY A 94 3.23 -6.26 6.33
CA GLY A 94 4.18 -7.38 6.28
C GLY A 94 5.54 -6.96 5.75
N VAL A 95 5.56 -6.11 4.71
CA VAL A 95 6.80 -5.53 4.18
C VAL A 95 7.49 -4.68 5.24
N LEU A 96 6.78 -3.72 5.87
CA LEU A 96 7.35 -2.82 6.88
C LEU A 96 7.94 -3.60 8.07
N ILE A 97 7.22 -4.61 8.58
CA ILE A 97 7.70 -5.50 9.64
C ILE A 97 8.97 -6.22 9.19
N GLY A 98 8.99 -6.77 7.97
CA GLY A 98 10.16 -7.46 7.45
C GLY A 98 11.38 -6.55 7.31
N ILE A 99 11.19 -5.26 7.01
CA ILE A 99 12.31 -4.32 7.03
C ILE A 99 12.82 -4.11 8.46
N VAL A 100 11.91 -3.91 9.42
CA VAL A 100 12.31 -3.57 10.79
C VAL A 100 12.92 -4.76 11.53
N ASN A 101 12.39 -5.97 11.31
CA ASN A 101 12.76 -7.15 12.09
C ASN A 101 13.78 -8.05 11.37
N ASP A 102 13.74 -8.12 10.04
CA ASP A 102 14.50 -9.12 9.28
C ASP A 102 15.61 -8.49 8.42
N SER A 103 15.67 -7.16 8.29
CA SER A 103 16.76 -6.48 7.57
C SER A 103 17.96 -6.26 8.47
N SER A 104 19.17 -6.31 7.87
CA SER A 104 20.39 -5.87 8.54
C SER A 104 20.54 -4.34 8.59
N VAL A 105 19.58 -3.59 8.03
CA VAL A 105 19.57 -2.12 8.02
C VAL A 105 19.11 -1.62 9.38
N ASP A 106 19.94 -0.82 10.04
CA ASP A 106 19.60 -0.20 11.32
C ASP A 106 18.53 0.89 11.12
N LEU A 107 17.36 0.66 11.74
CA LEU A 107 16.21 1.57 11.74
C LEU A 107 15.85 2.02 13.15
N ASP A 108 16.82 2.07 14.06
CA ASP A 108 16.59 2.59 15.40
C ASP A 108 16.33 4.11 15.40
N LEU A 109 15.07 4.49 15.54
CA LEU A 109 14.62 5.88 15.60
C LEU A 109 15.15 6.63 16.83
N TYR A 110 15.67 5.95 17.85
CA TYR A 110 16.35 6.62 18.96
C TYR A 110 17.77 7.08 18.58
N HIS A 111 18.34 6.51 17.53
CA HIS A 111 19.69 6.80 17.05
C HIS A 111 19.67 7.27 15.59
N VAL A 112 18.74 8.16 15.19
CA VAL A 112 18.65 8.68 13.79
C VAL A 112 19.98 9.26 13.28
N GLN A 113 20.86 9.72 14.16
CA GLN A 113 22.17 10.26 13.82
C GLN A 113 23.16 9.19 13.32
N SER A 114 22.96 7.91 13.66
CA SER A 114 23.77 6.78 13.16
C SER A 114 23.26 6.23 11.82
N PHE A 115 22.20 6.79 11.26
CA PHE A 115 21.64 6.31 10.00
C PHE A 115 22.63 6.45 8.86
N ASP A 116 22.85 5.33 8.18
CA ASP A 116 23.61 5.30 6.95
C ASP A 116 22.71 5.55 5.73
N ARG A 117 23.28 5.46 4.53
CA ARG A 117 22.53 5.64 3.29
C ARG A 117 21.44 4.60 3.10
N TYR A 118 21.62 3.37 3.58
CA TYR A 118 20.62 2.30 3.44
C TYR A 118 19.46 2.49 4.41
N SER A 119 19.70 2.98 5.63
CA SER A 119 18.64 3.40 6.57
C SER A 119 17.74 4.47 5.93
N TRP A 120 18.34 5.50 5.33
CA TRP A 120 17.58 6.54 4.63
C TRP A 120 16.81 6.01 3.41
N LEU A 121 17.41 5.11 2.63
CA LEU A 121 16.74 4.48 1.48
C LEU A 121 15.60 3.57 1.92
N ALA A 122 15.76 2.79 2.99
CA ALA A 122 14.70 1.99 3.58
C ALA A 122 13.54 2.86 4.03
N LEU A 123 13.80 3.93 4.78
CA LEU A 123 12.77 4.91 5.17
C LEU A 123 12.07 5.55 3.98
N ALA A 124 12.82 5.94 2.94
CA ALA A 124 12.24 6.48 1.71
C ALA A 124 11.35 5.45 1.01
N GLY A 125 11.76 4.18 0.95
CA GLY A 125 10.97 3.07 0.44
C GLY A 125 9.68 2.85 1.23
N MET A 126 9.76 2.81 2.57
CA MET A 126 8.60 2.73 3.45
C MET A 126 7.62 3.88 3.22
N GLY A 127 8.12 5.12 3.22
CA GLY A 127 7.31 6.32 3.00
C GLY A 127 6.65 6.34 1.63
N THR A 128 7.37 5.91 0.59
CA THR A 128 6.86 5.81 -0.79
C THR A 128 5.74 4.76 -0.87
N LEU A 129 5.93 3.62 -0.21
CA LEU A 129 4.94 2.54 -0.16
C LEU A 129 3.66 2.99 0.55
N LEU A 130 3.80 3.64 1.71
CA LEU A 130 2.68 4.23 2.46
C LEU A 130 2.00 5.35 1.66
N GLY A 131 2.76 6.18 0.96
CA GLY A 131 2.24 7.22 0.08
C GLY A 131 1.42 6.66 -1.08
N ALA A 132 1.92 5.61 -1.73
CA ALA A 132 1.20 4.90 -2.79
C ALA A 132 -0.13 4.32 -2.27
N TRP A 133 -0.09 3.64 -1.12
CA TRP A 133 -1.29 3.11 -0.48
C TRP A 133 -2.30 4.21 -0.14
N THR A 134 -1.83 5.35 0.40
CA THR A 134 -2.69 6.48 0.78
C THR A 134 -3.35 7.15 -0.43
N LEU A 135 -2.62 7.35 -1.53
CA LEU A 135 -3.18 7.89 -2.77
C LEU A 135 -4.23 6.95 -3.38
N PHE A 136 -3.97 5.65 -3.32
CA PHE A 136 -4.91 4.62 -3.76
C PHE A 136 -6.19 4.64 -2.91
N ALA A 137 -6.03 4.71 -1.58
CA ALA A 137 -7.13 4.85 -0.64
C ALA A 137 -7.98 6.10 -0.88
N HIS A 138 -7.33 7.25 -1.04
CA HIS A 138 -7.99 8.51 -1.33
C HIS A 138 -8.79 8.45 -2.65
N THR A 139 -8.24 7.79 -3.68
CA THR A 139 -8.94 7.59 -4.95
C THR A 139 -10.21 6.74 -4.77
N GLY A 140 -10.12 5.64 -4.03
CA GLY A 140 -11.28 4.78 -3.73
C GLY A 140 -12.34 5.50 -2.92
N VAL A 141 -11.94 6.24 -1.89
CA VAL A 141 -12.84 7.07 -1.07
C VAL A 141 -13.56 8.09 -1.94
N ARG A 142 -12.84 8.90 -2.74
CA ARG A 142 -13.47 9.91 -3.58
C ARG A 142 -14.48 9.34 -4.57
N ARG A 143 -14.19 8.17 -5.14
CA ARG A 143 -15.07 7.52 -6.12
C ARG A 143 -16.32 6.90 -5.48
N HIS A 144 -16.19 6.36 -4.27
CA HIS A 144 -17.24 5.54 -3.66
C HIS A 144 -17.86 6.14 -2.39
N ALA A 145 -17.42 7.31 -1.91
CA ALA A 145 -17.93 7.92 -0.67
C ALA A 145 -19.43 8.24 -0.73
N ALA A 146 -19.97 8.52 -1.92
CA ALA A 146 -21.38 8.84 -2.13
C ALA A 146 -22.32 7.62 -2.05
N THR A 147 -21.81 6.41 -2.30
CA THR A 147 -22.61 5.18 -2.23
C THR A 147 -22.70 4.59 -0.81
N ILE A 148 -22.02 5.20 0.16
CA ILE A 148 -21.81 4.67 1.50
C ILE A 148 -22.75 5.35 2.50
N THR A 149 -23.93 4.74 2.74
CA THR A 149 -24.82 5.14 3.84
C THR A 149 -24.30 4.57 5.17
N PHE A 150 -24.10 5.42 6.18
CA PHE A 150 -23.42 5.09 7.45
C PHE A 150 -23.91 3.79 8.11
N ARG A 151 -25.24 3.57 8.18
CA ARG A 151 -25.85 2.44 8.91
C ARG A 151 -25.68 1.07 8.22
N ARG A 152 -25.86 0.97 6.90
CA ARG A 152 -25.66 -0.29 6.14
C ARG A 152 -24.17 -0.58 5.91
N THR A 153 -23.36 0.46 5.78
CA THR A 153 -21.92 0.32 5.53
C THR A 153 -21.17 -0.07 6.81
N GLY A 154 -21.59 0.40 7.99
CA GLY A 154 -20.97 0.01 9.26
C GLY A 154 -20.99 -1.51 9.48
N VAL A 155 -22.14 -2.16 9.27
CA VAL A 155 -22.27 -3.63 9.42
C VAL A 155 -21.44 -4.38 8.37
N GLY A 156 -21.49 -3.94 7.11
CA GLY A 156 -20.71 -4.58 6.05
C GLY A 156 -19.19 -4.40 6.22
N LEU A 157 -18.74 -3.23 6.68
CA LEU A 157 -17.33 -2.97 6.99
C LEU A 157 -16.88 -3.83 8.17
N LEU A 158 -17.69 -3.91 9.22
CA LEU A 158 -17.41 -4.78 10.36
C LEU A 158 -17.24 -6.23 9.89
N LEU A 159 -18.18 -6.74 9.08
CA LEU A 159 -18.11 -8.08 8.51
C LEU A 159 -16.84 -8.27 7.67
N LEU A 160 -16.52 -7.31 6.79
CA LEU A 160 -15.33 -7.37 5.95
C LEU A 160 -14.04 -7.40 6.80
N ILE A 161 -13.96 -6.56 7.84
CA ILE A 161 -12.84 -6.53 8.78
C ILE A 161 -12.75 -7.87 9.50
N THR A 162 -13.86 -8.41 10.01
CA THR A 162 -13.87 -9.72 10.68
C THR A 162 -13.39 -10.83 9.75
N VAL A 163 -13.90 -10.88 8.51
CA VAL A 163 -13.45 -11.86 7.51
C VAL A 163 -11.96 -11.70 7.23
N HIS A 164 -11.48 -10.46 7.05
CA HIS A 164 -10.07 -10.18 6.82
C HIS A 164 -9.18 -10.62 7.99
N LEU A 165 -9.58 -10.33 9.22
CA LEU A 165 -8.89 -10.78 10.43
C LEU A 165 -8.84 -12.30 10.53
N VAL A 166 -9.95 -12.99 10.24
CA VAL A 166 -9.99 -14.46 10.24
C VAL A 166 -9.04 -15.02 9.18
N VAL A 167 -9.06 -14.49 7.95
CA VAL A 167 -8.16 -14.93 6.88
C VAL A 167 -6.69 -14.75 7.28
N LEU A 168 -6.33 -13.60 7.85
CA LEU A 168 -4.95 -13.34 8.28
C LEU A 168 -4.55 -14.19 9.48
N HIS A 169 -5.47 -14.46 10.41
CA HIS A 169 -5.21 -15.35 11.53
C HIS A 169 -4.96 -16.79 11.07
N LEU A 170 -5.75 -17.27 10.10
CA LEU A 170 -5.52 -18.57 9.45
C LEU A 170 -4.20 -18.62 8.68
N ALA A 171 -3.73 -17.48 8.17
CA ALA A 171 -2.40 -17.34 7.57
C ALA A 171 -1.25 -17.23 8.60
N GLY A 172 -1.55 -17.36 9.91
CA GLY A 172 -0.55 -17.37 10.98
C GLY A 172 -0.16 -15.99 11.52
N VAL A 173 -0.76 -14.91 11.01
CA VAL A 173 -0.48 -13.55 11.47
C VAL A 173 -1.29 -13.28 12.74
N ARG A 174 -0.61 -12.97 13.86
CA ARG A 174 -1.26 -12.85 15.19
C ARG A 174 -1.50 -11.42 15.64
N ASP A 175 -0.82 -10.44 15.04
CA ASP A 175 -0.83 -9.07 15.51
C ASP A 175 -2.00 -8.27 14.92
N THR A 176 -3.18 -8.41 15.53
CA THR A 176 -4.44 -7.86 15.02
C THR A 176 -4.45 -6.33 14.96
N VAL A 177 -3.68 -5.65 15.81
CA VAL A 177 -3.58 -4.18 15.80
C VAL A 177 -2.97 -3.70 14.48
N LEU A 178 -1.95 -4.43 14.00
CA LEU A 178 -1.25 -4.16 12.74
C LEU A 178 -2.04 -4.60 11.50
N MET A 179 -3.26 -5.13 11.65
CA MET A 179 -4.14 -5.47 10.53
C MET A 179 -5.23 -4.42 10.30
N VAL A 180 -5.53 -3.64 11.34
CA VAL A 180 -6.64 -2.69 11.35
C VAL A 180 -6.15 -1.25 11.10
N TRP A 181 -4.82 -1.03 11.07
CA TRP A 181 -4.20 0.26 10.72
C TRP A 181 -4.69 0.91 9.41
N PRO A 182 -5.18 0.19 8.38
CA PRO A 182 -5.72 0.82 7.18
C PRO A 182 -6.98 1.65 7.44
N LEU A 183 -7.72 1.37 8.53
CA LEU A 183 -9.03 1.98 8.76
C LEU A 183 -8.98 3.46 9.18
N PRO A 184 -8.16 3.88 10.17
CA PRO A 184 -8.15 5.29 10.58
C PRO A 184 -7.82 6.26 9.43
N PRO A 185 -6.81 6.02 8.57
CA PRO A 185 -6.55 6.87 7.40
C PRO A 185 -7.73 6.93 6.44
N VAL A 186 -8.40 5.81 6.15
CA VAL A 186 -9.57 5.77 5.26
C VAL A 186 -10.73 6.57 5.84
N VAL A 187 -11.01 6.42 7.13
CA VAL A 187 -12.07 7.16 7.82
C VAL A 187 -11.77 8.66 7.81
N LEU A 188 -10.50 9.04 8.07
CA LEU A 188 -10.06 10.42 8.01
C LEU A 188 -10.24 11.02 6.61
N LEU A 189 -9.80 10.32 5.56
CA LEU A 189 -9.97 10.74 4.17
C LEU A 189 -11.45 10.91 3.81
N ALA A 190 -12.30 9.96 4.20
CA ALA A 190 -13.74 10.02 3.97
C ALA A 190 -14.40 11.20 4.72
N ALA A 191 -13.91 11.52 5.92
CA ALA A 191 -14.38 12.68 6.68
C ALA A 191 -13.96 14.01 6.05
N LEU A 192 -12.75 14.09 5.50
CA LEU A 192 -12.22 15.29 4.82
C LEU A 192 -12.97 15.57 3.52
N ASP A 193 -13.23 14.55 2.70
CA ASP A 193 -13.95 14.71 1.41
C ASP A 193 -15.43 15.07 1.57
N ARG A 194 -16.03 14.76 2.73
CA ARG A 194 -17.42 15.12 3.05
C ARG A 194 -17.58 16.56 3.53
N ARG A 195 -16.50 17.29 3.82
CA ARG A 195 -16.62 18.70 4.21
C ARG A 195 -17.09 19.51 2.99
N PRO A 196 -18.19 20.29 3.11
CA PRO A 196 -18.58 21.17 2.02
C PRO A 196 -17.41 22.11 1.73
N ARG A 197 -16.95 22.12 0.47
CA ARG A 197 -16.00 23.13 0.00
C ARG A 197 -16.68 24.47 0.20
N MET A 198 -16.34 25.20 1.26
CA MET A 198 -16.81 26.57 1.42
C MET A 198 -16.29 27.33 0.20
N ALA A 199 -17.21 27.77 -0.65
CA ALA A 199 -16.86 28.55 -1.82
C ALA A 199 -16.10 29.79 -1.36
N PRO A 200 -14.97 30.17 -2.00
CA PRO A 200 -14.42 31.50 -1.78
C PRO A 200 -15.48 32.50 -2.25
N GLY A 201 -15.95 33.33 -1.31
CA GLY A 201 -16.87 34.44 -1.57
C GLY A 201 -16.17 35.61 -2.24
#